data_AF-A0A4W6FJ81-F1
#
_entry.id   AF-A0A4W6FJ81-F1
#
_cell.length_a   1.000
_cell.length_b   1.000
_cell.length_c   1.000
_cell.angle_alpha   90.00
_cell.angle_beta   90.00
_cell.angle_gamma   90.00
#
_symmetry.space_group_name_H-M   'P 1'
#
loop_
_entity.id
_entity.type
_entity.pdbx_description
1 polymer ?
#
loop_
_entity_poly.entity_id
_entity_poly.type
_entity_poly.pdbx_seq_one_letter_code
_entity_poly.pdbx_strand_id
1 'polypeptide(L)'
;MAVSKSAGTLRDLQLALQLKIEELRQRDALIDELELELDTKDDLIRQLQIELDRHRSASQQAASSTETRTKRQAISAEPTALDPSQLTDVTLTSYCKTKESRDLIQRALMDNDFMKHLEQGQILTIMDCMHPTSLAKGCCVIQEGDDVRLNVVFVLTEGMVEVTKQGKKLCSIGPGKVFGELAILYNCTRTATVTALTDIKLWAIDRQGFQTIMMRTGLIKHSQYTDFLRSVPSFQSLPEDVLSKLADVLEEVMISKHSLTDILLKKSSHSLPSAVLSNGQRSVLDIKYHHFIILFCVKCSFNPRINS
;
A
#
# COMPACT_ATOMS: atom_id res chain seq x y z
N MET A 1 -2.18 -73.32 -28.36
CA MET A 1 -3.52 -72.68 -28.30
C MET A 1 -3.34 -71.27 -27.79
N ALA A 2 -3.24 -70.30 -28.69
CA ALA A 2 -3.12 -68.88 -28.35
C ALA A 2 -4.28 -68.14 -29.02
N VAL A 3 -5.41 -68.04 -28.33
CA VAL A 3 -6.51 -67.14 -28.70
C VAL A 3 -7.10 -66.61 -27.40
N SER A 4 -7.44 -65.31 -27.38
CA SER A 4 -8.22 -64.57 -26.37
C SER A 4 -7.46 -63.78 -25.28
N LYS A 5 -6.65 -62.79 -25.68
CA LYS A 5 -6.40 -61.62 -24.79
C LYS A 5 -6.53 -60.24 -25.47
N SER A 6 -6.70 -60.16 -26.79
CA SER A 6 -6.79 -58.87 -27.53
C SER A 6 -8.18 -58.23 -27.56
N ALA A 7 -9.24 -58.96 -27.20
CA ALA A 7 -10.62 -58.47 -27.31
C ALA A 7 -11.04 -57.56 -26.13
N GLY A 8 -10.37 -57.65 -24.97
CA GLY A 8 -10.64 -56.80 -23.80
C GLY A 8 -10.11 -55.38 -24.00
N THR A 9 -8.84 -55.26 -24.38
CA THR A 9 -8.17 -53.96 -24.52
C THR A 9 -8.74 -53.07 -25.62
N LEU A 10 -9.19 -53.64 -26.74
CA LEU A 10 -9.84 -52.87 -27.81
C LEU A 10 -11.21 -52.33 -27.37
N ARG A 11 -12.00 -53.14 -26.65
CA ARG A 11 -13.31 -52.73 -26.12
C ARG A 11 -13.17 -51.66 -25.05
N ASP A 12 -12.18 -51.79 -24.18
CA ASP A 12 -11.88 -50.81 -23.13
C ASP A 12 -11.44 -49.47 -23.73
N LEU A 13 -10.61 -49.49 -24.78
CA LEU A 13 -10.21 -48.29 -25.52
C LEU A 13 -11.40 -47.65 -26.25
N GLN A 14 -12.29 -48.45 -26.82
CA GLN A 14 -13.49 -47.96 -27.49
C GLN A 14 -14.47 -47.31 -26.51
N LEU A 15 -14.61 -47.89 -25.30
CA LEU A 15 -15.40 -47.30 -24.22
C LEU A 15 -14.78 -46.00 -23.71
N ALA A 16 -13.46 -45.98 -23.49
CA ALA A 16 -12.75 -44.77 -23.06
C ALA A 16 -12.85 -43.64 -24.09
N LEU A 17 -12.78 -43.96 -25.40
CA LEU A 17 -12.99 -43.01 -26.48
C LEU A 17 -14.42 -42.47 -26.49
N GLN A 18 -15.43 -43.32 -26.30
CA GLN A 18 -16.82 -42.89 -26.20
C GLN A 18 -17.05 -41.97 -25.01
N LEU A 19 -16.49 -42.28 -23.84
CA LEU A 19 -16.55 -41.43 -22.65
C LEU A 19 -15.88 -40.07 -22.88
N LYS A 20 -14.73 -40.04 -23.56
CA LYS A 20 -14.05 -38.78 -23.91
C LYS A 20 -14.81 -37.94 -24.92
N ILE A 21 -15.45 -38.57 -25.90
CA ILE A 21 -16.33 -37.87 -26.86
C ILE A 21 -17.50 -37.22 -26.12
N GLU A 22 -18.09 -37.93 -25.15
CA GLU A 22 -19.19 -37.39 -24.37
C GLU A 22 -18.75 -36.26 -23.42
N GLU A 23 -17.57 -36.40 -22.80
CA GLU A 23 -16.96 -35.33 -21.99
C GLU A 23 -16.66 -34.07 -22.82
N LEU A 24 -16.21 -34.22 -24.07
CA LEU A 24 -15.99 -33.10 -24.98
C LEU A 24 -17.31 -32.43 -25.36
N ARG A 25 -18.36 -33.20 -25.67
CA ARG A 25 -19.70 -32.65 -25.95
C ARG A 25 -20.27 -31.86 -24.77
N GLN A 26 -20.07 -32.35 -23.55
CA GLN A 26 -20.49 -31.63 -22.34
C GLN A 26 -19.72 -30.31 -22.16
N ARG A 27 -18.43 -30.29 -22.49
CA ARG A 27 -17.64 -29.05 -22.48
C ARG A 27 -18.10 -28.07 -23.55
N ASP A 28 -18.34 -28.54 -24.77
CA ASP A 28 -18.81 -27.70 -25.87
C ASP A 28 -20.17 -27.06 -25.50
N ALA A 29 -21.10 -27.84 -24.93
CA ALA A 29 -22.38 -27.31 -24.46
C ALA A 29 -22.23 -26.26 -23.34
N LEU A 30 -21.26 -26.42 -22.43
CA LEU A 30 -20.98 -25.44 -21.39
C LEU A 30 -20.34 -24.16 -21.96
N ILE A 31 -19.50 -24.31 -22.99
CA ILE A 31 -18.92 -23.15 -23.69
C ILE A 31 -20.04 -22.34 -24.34
N ASP A 32 -20.96 -23.00 -25.05
CA ASP A 32 -22.12 -22.34 -25.67
C ASP A 32 -22.97 -21.58 -24.65
N GLU A 33 -23.18 -22.16 -23.45
CA GLU A 33 -23.92 -21.52 -22.36
C GLU A 33 -23.20 -20.28 -21.81
N LEU A 34 -21.88 -20.37 -21.60
CA LEU A 34 -21.07 -19.25 -21.11
C LEU A 34 -20.95 -18.13 -22.15
N GLU A 35 -20.87 -18.47 -23.45
CA GLU A 35 -20.88 -17.50 -24.54
C GLU A 35 -22.20 -16.72 -24.57
N LEU A 36 -23.34 -17.41 -24.40
CA LEU A 36 -24.63 -16.76 -24.28
C LEU A 36 -24.71 -15.85 -23.05
N GLU A 37 -24.15 -16.27 -21.91
CA GLU A 37 -24.11 -15.44 -20.70
C GLU A 37 -23.26 -14.17 -20.92
N LEU A 38 -22.14 -14.28 -21.62
CA LEU A 38 -21.30 -13.13 -21.98
C LEU A 38 -22.04 -12.14 -22.88
N ASP A 39 -22.74 -12.62 -23.90
CA ASP A 39 -23.54 -11.78 -24.79
C ASP A 39 -24.61 -11.00 -24.00
N THR A 40 -25.30 -11.65 -23.06
CA THR A 40 -26.30 -10.97 -22.22
C THR A 40 -25.68 -9.91 -21.30
N LYS A 41 -24.46 -10.16 -20.79
CA LYS A 41 -23.74 -9.18 -19.97
C LYS A 41 -23.25 -8.00 -20.80
N ASP A 42 -22.80 -8.23 -22.02
CA ASP A 42 -22.40 -7.17 -22.95
C ASP A 42 -23.58 -6.28 -23.34
N ASP A 43 -24.76 -6.86 -23.53
CA ASP A 43 -26.01 -6.10 -23.72
C ASP A 43 -26.38 -5.26 -22.50
N LEU A 44 -26.24 -5.81 -21.29
CA LEU A 44 -26.47 -5.07 -20.06
C LEU A 44 -25.48 -3.92 -19.90
N ILE A 45 -24.20 -4.14 -20.20
CA ILE A 45 -23.17 -3.10 -20.18
C ILE A 45 -23.56 -1.97 -21.16
N ARG A 46 -23.99 -2.30 -22.37
CA ARG A 46 -24.46 -1.31 -23.35
C ARG A 46 -25.66 -0.52 -22.84
N GLN A 47 -26.65 -1.18 -22.22
CA GLN A 47 -27.81 -0.49 -21.63
C GLN A 47 -27.40 0.47 -20.51
N LEU A 48 -26.55 0.02 -19.59
CA LEU A 48 -26.05 0.85 -18.49
C LEU A 48 -25.20 2.03 -18.99
N GLN A 49 -24.44 1.85 -20.07
CA GLN A 49 -23.72 2.95 -20.73
C GLN A 49 -24.69 3.99 -21.30
N ILE A 50 -25.77 3.57 -21.95
CA ILE A 50 -26.82 4.47 -22.46
C ILE A 50 -27.50 5.21 -21.31
N GLU A 51 -27.82 4.54 -20.20
CA GLU A 51 -28.38 5.17 -19.01
C GLU A 51 -27.41 6.17 -18.38
N LEU A 52 -26.13 5.82 -18.25
CA LEU A 52 -25.07 6.71 -17.77
C LEU A 52 -24.95 7.96 -18.65
N ASP A 53 -24.96 7.80 -19.97
CA ASP A 53 -24.91 8.91 -20.91
C ASP A 53 -26.17 9.77 -20.85
N ARG A 54 -27.35 9.16 -20.62
CA ARG A 54 -28.61 9.89 -20.39
C ARG A 54 -28.57 10.68 -19.09
N HIS A 55 -28.08 10.11 -18.00
CA HIS A 55 -27.89 10.82 -16.73
C HIS A 55 -26.83 11.92 -16.83
N ARG A 56 -25.76 11.67 -17.59
CA ARG A 56 -24.72 12.67 -17.89
C ARG A 56 -25.28 13.83 -18.71
N SER A 57 -26.11 13.54 -19.70
CA SER A 57 -26.76 14.54 -20.56
C SER A 57 -27.84 15.33 -19.79
N ALA A 58 -28.60 14.68 -18.92
CA ALA A 58 -29.56 15.33 -18.03
C ALA A 58 -28.85 16.24 -17.00
N SER A 59 -27.68 15.82 -16.50
CA SER A 59 -26.82 16.65 -15.64
C SER A 59 -26.21 17.83 -16.41
N GLN A 60 -25.96 17.69 -17.72
CA GLN A 60 -25.49 18.78 -18.59
C GLN A 60 -26.57 19.80 -18.94
N GLN A 61 -27.85 19.42 -19.03
CA GLN A 61 -28.95 20.37 -19.28
C GLN A 61 -29.31 21.22 -18.04
N ALA A 62 -29.11 20.68 -16.83
CA ALA A 62 -29.17 21.47 -15.59
C ALA A 62 -27.98 22.43 -15.40
N ALA A 63 -26.92 22.28 -16.21
CA ALA A 63 -25.70 23.10 -16.18
C ALA A 63 -25.65 24.18 -17.28
N SER A 64 -26.81 24.59 -17.82
CA SER A 64 -26.93 25.76 -18.70
C SER A 64 -26.76 27.11 -17.97
N SER A 65 -26.24 27.09 -16.73
CA SER A 65 -25.52 28.22 -16.13
C SER A 65 -24.01 27.90 -16.08
N THR A 66 -23.34 28.06 -17.22
CA THR A 66 -21.91 28.38 -17.38
C THR A 66 -20.91 27.66 -16.44
N GLU A 67 -20.57 26.39 -16.70
CA GLU A 67 -19.35 25.79 -16.14
C GLU A 67 -18.41 25.29 -17.25
N THR A 68 -17.32 26.02 -17.43
CA THR A 68 -16.16 25.68 -18.25
C THR A 68 -15.58 24.31 -17.87
N ARG A 69 -15.52 23.37 -18.82
CA ARG A 69 -14.82 22.08 -18.70
C ARG A 69 -13.36 22.30 -18.28
N THR A 70 -13.04 22.04 -17.02
CA THR A 70 -11.69 22.16 -16.47
C THR A 70 -10.78 21.09 -17.10
N LYS A 71 -9.73 21.53 -17.80
CA LYS A 71 -8.65 20.67 -18.29
C LYS A 71 -8.01 19.95 -17.08
N ARG A 72 -7.80 18.63 -17.18
CA ARG A 72 -7.08 17.87 -16.16
C ARG A 72 -5.64 18.39 -16.11
N GLN A 73 -5.27 19.02 -14.99
CA GLN A 73 -3.93 19.54 -14.77
C GLN A 73 -3.01 18.40 -14.32
N ALA A 74 -1.85 18.29 -14.94
CA ALA A 74 -0.83 17.33 -14.51
C ALA A 74 -0.29 17.74 -13.13
N ILE A 75 -0.03 16.75 -12.31
CA ILE A 75 0.49 16.90 -10.96
C ILE A 75 1.89 16.28 -10.95
N SER A 76 2.89 17.08 -10.57
CA SER A 76 4.28 16.64 -10.45
C SER A 76 4.75 16.89 -9.02
N ALA A 77 5.41 15.91 -8.42
CA ALA A 77 6.06 16.08 -7.12
C ALA A 77 7.35 16.91 -7.27
N GLU A 78 7.66 17.74 -6.28
CA GLU A 78 8.95 18.43 -6.23
C GLU A 78 10.08 17.42 -5.99
N PRO A 79 11.25 17.59 -6.63
CA PRO A 79 12.44 16.80 -6.31
C PRO A 79 12.79 17.00 -4.84
N THR A 80 13.04 15.92 -4.11
CA THR A 80 13.58 15.98 -2.76
C THR A 80 14.92 16.73 -2.83
N ALA A 81 15.02 17.90 -2.20
CA ALA A 81 16.24 18.71 -2.23
C ALA A 81 17.40 18.09 -1.42
N LEU A 82 17.19 16.93 -0.81
CA LEU A 82 18.14 16.24 0.05
C LEU A 82 18.71 15.04 -0.69
N ASP A 83 20.05 14.98 -0.72
CA ASP A 83 20.80 13.82 -1.21
C ASP A 83 20.42 12.58 -0.36
N PRO A 84 20.16 11.39 -0.94
CA PRO A 84 19.71 10.22 -0.19
C PRO A 84 20.62 9.83 0.98
N SER A 85 21.92 10.10 0.87
CA SER A 85 22.93 9.90 1.91
C SER A 85 22.77 10.83 3.11
N GLN A 86 22.16 12.00 2.94
CA GLN A 86 21.95 12.97 4.02
C GLN A 86 20.62 12.75 4.75
N LEU A 87 19.65 12.09 4.11
CA LEU A 87 18.33 11.78 4.69
C LEU A 87 18.39 10.84 5.90
N THR A 88 19.43 9.99 5.99
CA THR A 88 19.64 9.11 7.15
C THR A 88 20.07 9.86 8.40
N ASP A 89 20.72 11.01 8.25
CA ASP A 89 21.27 11.81 9.35
C ASP A 89 20.37 12.98 9.78
N VAL A 90 19.28 13.24 9.06
CA VAL A 90 18.32 14.29 9.43
C VAL A 90 17.73 13.99 10.81
N THR A 91 17.91 14.91 11.76
CA THR A 91 17.29 14.86 13.07
C THR A 91 15.84 15.34 12.97
N LEU A 92 14.91 14.39 13.02
CA LEU A 92 13.48 14.70 13.14
C LEU A 92 13.20 15.19 14.56
N THR A 93 12.58 16.35 14.69
CA THR A 93 12.19 16.90 16.00
C THR A 93 11.03 16.08 16.56
N SER A 94 11.26 15.42 17.70
CA SER A 94 10.22 14.68 18.42
C SER A 94 9.63 15.52 19.54
N TYR A 95 8.31 15.45 19.69
CA TYR A 95 7.57 16.15 20.74
C TYR A 95 6.93 15.13 21.67
N CYS A 96 7.19 15.26 22.98
CA CYS A 96 6.57 14.44 24.02
C CYS A 96 5.05 14.64 24.04
N LYS A 97 4.29 13.54 24.16
CA LYS A 97 2.82 13.53 24.13
C LYS A 97 2.27 12.65 25.24
N THR A 98 1.11 13.02 25.79
CA THR A 98 0.38 12.17 26.73
C THR A 98 -0.13 10.92 26.02
N LYS A 99 -0.37 9.83 26.78
CA LYS A 99 -0.92 8.59 26.25
C LYS A 99 -2.24 8.82 25.49
N GLU A 100 -3.13 9.63 26.06
CA GLU A 100 -4.41 9.98 25.45
C GLU A 100 -4.25 10.70 24.11
N SER A 101 -3.30 11.64 24.01
CA SER A 101 -3.01 12.34 22.75
C SER A 101 -2.47 11.38 21.70
N ARG A 102 -1.58 10.46 22.11
CA ARG A 102 -1.03 9.42 21.20
C ARG A 102 -2.13 8.51 20.66
N ASP A 103 -2.98 8.01 21.55
CA ASP A 103 -4.07 7.10 21.17
C ASP A 103 -5.08 7.80 20.24
N LEU A 104 -5.33 9.10 20.43
CA LEU A 104 -6.18 9.90 19.56
C LEU A 104 -5.53 10.10 18.18
N ILE A 105 -4.28 10.54 18.12
CA ILE A 105 -3.55 10.75 16.86
C ILE A 105 -3.47 9.44 16.08
N GLN A 106 -3.12 8.34 16.75
CA GLN A 106 -3.02 7.03 16.12
C GLN A 106 -4.37 6.59 15.53
N ARG A 107 -5.47 6.73 16.26
CA ARG A 107 -6.81 6.44 15.71
C ARG A 107 -7.15 7.32 14.51
N ALA A 108 -6.85 8.61 14.58
CA ALA A 108 -7.13 9.54 13.48
C ALA A 108 -6.34 9.19 12.21
N LEU A 109 -5.07 8.80 12.36
CA LEU A 109 -4.24 8.34 11.24
C LEU A 109 -4.74 7.02 10.67
N MET A 110 -5.13 6.06 11.51
CA MET A 110 -5.63 4.75 11.05
C MET A 110 -7.02 4.83 10.40
N ASP A 111 -7.82 5.84 10.72
CA ASP A 111 -9.14 6.08 10.13
C ASP A 111 -9.08 6.84 8.80
N ASN A 112 -7.96 7.52 8.51
CA ASN A 112 -7.79 8.24 7.25
C ASN A 112 -7.47 7.29 6.08
N ASP A 113 -8.10 7.53 4.93
CA ASP A 113 -8.00 6.65 3.76
C ASP A 113 -6.60 6.52 3.17
N PHE A 114 -5.77 7.55 3.31
CA PHE A 114 -4.39 7.49 2.86
C PHE A 114 -3.47 6.94 3.94
N MET A 115 -3.55 7.49 5.15
CA MET A 115 -2.57 7.23 6.21
C MET A 115 -2.63 5.80 6.77
N LYS A 116 -3.78 5.11 6.68
CA LYS A 116 -3.95 3.73 7.15
C LYS A 116 -3.10 2.69 6.45
N HIS A 117 -2.56 3.01 5.27
CA HIS A 117 -1.70 2.12 4.48
C HIS A 117 -0.21 2.31 4.77
N LEU A 118 0.15 3.27 5.63
CA LEU A 118 1.53 3.49 6.04
C LEU A 118 1.99 2.37 6.97
N GLU A 119 3.29 2.10 6.95
CA GLU A 119 3.87 1.11 7.86
C GLU A 119 3.74 1.57 9.32
N GLN A 120 3.59 0.63 10.25
CA GLN A 120 3.43 0.95 11.67
C GLN A 120 4.58 1.81 12.20
N GLY A 121 5.81 1.58 11.75
CA GLY A 121 6.98 2.40 12.12
C GLY A 121 6.83 3.85 11.66
N GLN A 122 6.37 4.08 10.42
CA GLN A 122 6.13 5.42 9.89
C GLN A 122 5.05 6.16 10.67
N ILE A 123 3.95 5.49 11.00
CA ILE A 123 2.86 6.08 11.80
C ILE A 123 3.37 6.54 13.17
N LEU A 124 4.20 5.72 13.82
CA LEU A 124 4.81 6.08 15.10
C LEU A 124 5.72 7.31 14.97
N THR A 125 6.58 7.35 13.95
CA THR A 125 7.48 8.49 13.73
C THR A 125 6.70 9.76 13.37
N ILE A 126 5.66 9.68 12.54
CA ILE A 126 4.78 10.83 12.23
C ILE A 126 4.15 11.35 13.52
N MET A 127 3.59 10.45 14.32
CA MET A 127 2.98 10.82 15.59
C MET A 127 4.01 11.46 16.53
N ASP A 128 5.25 11.00 16.57
CA ASP A 128 6.31 11.60 17.40
C ASP A 128 6.70 13.00 16.91
N CYS A 129 6.73 13.22 15.59
CA CYS A 129 7.11 14.50 14.99
C CYS A 129 6.02 15.58 15.02
N MET A 130 4.77 15.19 15.25
CA MET A 130 3.68 16.17 15.33
C MET A 130 3.86 17.14 16.50
N HIS A 131 3.66 18.43 16.28
CA HIS A 131 3.72 19.49 17.29
C HIS A 131 2.33 20.03 17.63
N PRO A 132 2.08 20.47 18.87
CA PRO A 132 0.77 20.95 19.28
C PRO A 132 0.52 22.35 18.73
N THR A 133 -0.71 22.64 18.33
CA THR A 133 -1.14 23.96 17.84
C THR A 133 -2.55 24.26 18.34
N SER A 134 -2.77 25.46 18.86
CA SER A 134 -4.09 25.91 19.33
C SER A 134 -4.48 27.18 18.60
N LEU A 135 -5.73 27.24 18.12
CA LEU A 135 -6.26 28.39 17.39
C LEU A 135 -7.63 28.78 17.95
N ALA A 136 -7.93 30.07 17.94
CA ALA A 136 -9.21 30.59 18.40
C ALA A 136 -10.29 30.43 17.33
N LYS A 137 -11.56 30.50 17.75
CA LYS A 137 -12.71 30.57 16.85
C LYS A 137 -12.53 31.69 15.81
N GLY A 138 -12.84 31.38 14.55
CA GLY A 138 -12.78 32.30 13.43
C GLY A 138 -11.41 32.39 12.75
N CYS A 139 -10.36 31.79 13.33
CA CYS A 139 -9.05 31.73 12.68
C CYS A 139 -9.09 30.86 11.41
N CYS A 140 -8.43 31.34 10.35
CA CYS A 140 -8.17 30.58 9.14
C CYS A 140 -6.96 29.66 9.37
N VAL A 141 -7.17 28.35 9.31
CA VAL A 141 -6.13 27.33 9.51
C VAL A 141 -5.40 27.05 8.21
N ILE A 142 -6.14 26.98 7.11
CA ILE A 142 -5.65 26.72 5.76
C ILE A 142 -6.38 27.67 4.83
N GLN A 143 -5.66 28.38 3.95
CA GLN A 143 -6.27 29.26 2.96
C GLN A 143 -6.21 28.62 1.57
N GLU A 144 -7.34 28.61 0.85
CA GLU A 144 -7.40 28.15 -0.55
C GLU A 144 -6.42 28.93 -1.42
N GLY A 145 -5.64 28.20 -2.23
CA GLY A 145 -4.63 28.77 -3.13
C GLY A 145 -3.25 28.96 -2.52
N ASP A 146 -3.06 28.68 -1.22
CA ASP A 146 -1.75 28.77 -0.57
C ASP A 146 -0.69 27.90 -1.27
N ASP A 147 0.53 28.41 -1.24
CA ASP A 147 1.72 27.79 -1.83
C ASP A 147 1.99 26.40 -1.23
N VAL A 148 2.35 25.46 -2.10
CA VAL A 148 2.64 24.05 -1.80
C VAL A 148 3.76 23.89 -0.75
N ARG A 149 4.65 24.88 -0.62
CA ARG A 149 5.73 24.90 0.37
C ARG A 149 5.26 25.03 1.82
N LEU A 150 4.07 25.60 2.04
CA LEU A 150 3.46 25.77 3.37
C LEU A 150 2.49 24.63 3.72
N ASN A 151 2.60 23.50 3.02
CA ASN A 151 1.74 22.36 3.28
C ASN A 151 2.07 21.70 4.61
N VAL A 152 1.02 21.50 5.41
CA VAL A 152 1.03 20.93 6.75
C VAL A 152 -0.18 20.01 6.85
N VAL A 153 0.00 18.84 7.47
CA VAL A 153 -1.10 17.93 7.83
C VAL A 153 -1.48 18.18 9.26
N PHE A 154 -2.79 18.20 9.53
CA PHE A 154 -3.33 18.42 10.86
C PHE A 154 -4.17 17.24 11.33
N VAL A 155 -4.13 17.00 12.64
CA VAL A 155 -5.09 16.15 13.36
C VAL A 155 -5.86 17.02 14.33
N LEU A 156 -7.19 17.08 14.16
CA LEU A 156 -8.07 17.82 15.07
C LEU A 156 -8.30 17.02 16.35
N THR A 157 -7.96 17.58 17.51
CA THR A 157 -8.16 16.90 18.81
C THR A 157 -9.34 17.46 19.60
N GLU A 158 -9.60 18.76 19.48
CA GLU A 158 -10.71 19.43 20.14
C GLU A 158 -11.31 20.50 19.24
N GLY A 159 -12.61 20.71 19.34
CA GLY A 159 -13.36 21.71 18.59
C GLY A 159 -13.81 21.24 17.21
N MET A 160 -14.22 22.19 16.37
CA MET A 160 -14.77 21.93 15.04
C MET A 160 -14.25 22.94 14.02
N VAL A 161 -13.99 22.47 12.79
CA VAL A 161 -13.61 23.32 11.66
C VAL A 161 -14.60 23.17 10.52
N GLU A 162 -14.70 24.20 9.69
CA GLU A 162 -15.49 24.21 8.45
C GLU A 162 -14.56 24.27 7.25
N VAL A 163 -14.88 23.47 6.23
CA VAL A 163 -14.17 23.46 4.96
C VAL A 163 -15.03 24.15 3.92
N THR A 164 -14.48 25.18 3.29
CA THR A 164 -15.14 25.97 2.25
C THR A 164 -14.30 26.03 1.00
N LYS A 165 -14.92 26.03 -0.18
CA LYS A 165 -14.23 26.20 -1.46
C LYS A 165 -14.98 27.22 -2.28
N GLN A 166 -14.29 28.25 -2.77
CA GLN A 166 -14.92 29.37 -3.49
C GLN A 166 -16.13 29.96 -2.74
N GLY A 167 -16.04 30.05 -1.41
CA GLY A 167 -17.10 30.54 -0.52
C GLY A 167 -18.28 29.58 -0.28
N LYS A 168 -18.31 28.40 -0.90
CA LYS A 168 -19.32 27.37 -0.64
C LYS A 168 -18.85 26.39 0.43
N LYS A 169 -19.69 26.14 1.44
CA LYS A 169 -19.44 25.11 2.46
C LYS A 169 -19.45 23.72 1.83
N LEU A 170 -18.36 22.98 2.02
CA LEU A 170 -18.25 21.59 1.58
C LEU A 170 -18.65 20.63 2.71
N CYS A 171 -18.01 20.78 3.87
CA CYS A 171 -18.26 19.94 5.03
C CYS A 171 -17.77 20.61 6.33
N SER A 172 -18.02 19.96 7.46
CA SER A 172 -17.43 20.33 8.75
C SER A 172 -16.69 19.11 9.31
N ILE A 173 -15.54 19.34 9.93
CA ILE A 173 -14.67 18.30 10.47
C ILE A 173 -14.62 18.44 11.99
N GLY A 174 -14.85 17.31 12.66
CA GLY A 174 -14.80 17.20 14.13
C GLY A 174 -13.54 16.50 14.62
N PRO A 175 -13.40 16.35 15.95
CA PRO A 175 -12.24 15.75 16.58
C PRO A 175 -11.97 14.31 16.11
N GLY A 176 -10.69 13.92 16.16
CA GLY A 176 -10.23 12.58 15.77
C GLY A 176 -10.10 12.38 14.26
N LYS A 177 -10.10 13.46 13.48
CA LYS A 177 -9.96 13.41 12.01
C LYS A 177 -8.69 14.13 11.55
N VAL A 178 -8.12 13.60 10.48
CA VAL A 178 -6.99 14.20 9.74
C VAL A 178 -7.56 15.15 8.68
N PHE A 179 -6.90 16.28 8.46
CA PHE A 179 -7.19 17.16 7.33
C PHE A 179 -5.94 17.88 6.81
N GLY A 180 -6.01 18.36 5.57
CA GLY A 180 -4.89 19.03 4.90
C GLY A 180 -3.87 18.09 4.28
N GLU A 181 -4.17 16.79 4.23
CA GLU A 181 -3.36 15.73 3.66
C GLU A 181 -3.25 15.82 2.13
N LEU A 182 -4.34 16.21 1.44
CA LEU A 182 -4.41 16.19 -0.03
C LEU A 182 -3.29 16.99 -0.70
N ALA A 183 -2.90 18.11 -0.11
CA ALA A 183 -1.88 18.98 -0.67
C ALA A 183 -0.49 18.33 -0.66
N ILE A 184 -0.24 17.40 0.28
CA ILE A 184 0.99 16.61 0.31
C ILE A 184 0.92 15.45 -0.69
N LEU A 185 -0.22 14.79 -0.79
CA LEU A 185 -0.38 13.63 -1.68
C LEU A 185 -0.28 13.99 -3.15
N TYR A 186 -0.88 15.12 -3.50
CA TYR A 186 -1.06 15.55 -4.88
C TYR A 186 -0.21 16.77 -5.21
N ASN A 187 0.81 17.07 -4.41
CA ASN A 187 1.73 18.20 -4.61
C ASN A 187 1.07 19.46 -5.19
N CYS A 188 -0.09 19.81 -4.65
CA CYS A 188 -0.96 20.83 -5.19
C CYS A 188 -1.14 21.96 -4.18
N THR A 189 -1.57 23.11 -4.67
CA THR A 189 -1.98 24.22 -3.80
C THR A 189 -3.16 23.79 -2.94
N ARG A 190 -3.37 24.47 -1.81
CA ARG A 190 -4.54 24.22 -0.96
C ARG A 190 -5.83 24.35 -1.76
N THR A 191 -6.65 23.30 -1.76
CA THR A 191 -7.83 23.17 -2.64
C THR A 191 -9.10 23.77 -2.04
N ALA A 192 -9.07 24.11 -0.75
CA ALA A 192 -10.16 24.64 0.04
C ALA A 192 -9.61 25.42 1.25
N THR A 193 -10.40 26.35 1.75
CA THR A 193 -10.13 27.09 3.00
C THR A 193 -10.72 26.34 4.18
N VAL A 194 -9.97 26.24 5.28
CA VAL A 194 -10.40 25.63 6.54
C VAL A 194 -10.42 26.67 7.64
N THR A 195 -11.57 26.89 8.25
CA THR A 195 -11.79 27.91 9.28
C THR A 195 -12.28 27.28 10.58
N ALA A 196 -11.76 27.74 11.71
CA ALA A 196 -12.18 27.29 13.03
C ALA A 196 -13.60 27.78 13.37
N LEU A 197 -14.55 26.87 13.61
CA LEU A 197 -15.91 27.22 14.06
C LEU A 197 -15.99 27.43 15.57
N THR A 198 -15.09 26.79 16.31
CA THR A 198 -14.89 26.93 17.76
C THR A 198 -13.41 27.20 18.03
N ASP A 199 -13.04 27.40 19.30
CA ASP A 199 -11.64 27.23 19.68
C ASP A 199 -11.24 25.78 19.40
N ILE A 200 -10.06 25.60 18.82
CA ILE A 200 -9.57 24.29 18.36
C ILE A 200 -8.19 23.98 18.90
N LYS A 201 -7.94 22.69 19.12
CA LYS A 201 -6.61 22.14 19.35
C LYS A 201 -6.27 21.13 18.27
N LEU A 202 -5.03 21.20 17.80
CA LEU A 202 -4.52 20.50 16.63
C LEU A 202 -3.15 19.90 16.94
N TRP A 203 -2.83 18.83 16.24
CA TRP A 203 -1.45 18.37 16.06
C TRP A 203 -1.06 18.57 14.61
N ALA A 204 0.11 19.14 14.36
CA ALA A 204 0.57 19.52 13.04
C ALA A 204 1.89 18.83 12.69
N ILE A 205 2.04 18.40 11.45
CA ILE A 205 3.32 17.97 10.87
C ILE A 205 3.50 18.65 9.52
N ASP A 206 4.67 19.27 9.34
CA ASP A 206 5.04 19.96 8.12
C ASP A 206 5.35 18.97 6.99
N ARG A 207 5.24 19.46 5.76
CA ARG A 207 5.49 18.63 4.57
C ARG A 207 6.91 18.06 4.52
N GLN A 208 7.92 18.82 4.94
CA GLN A 208 9.30 18.35 4.94
C GLN A 208 9.50 17.22 5.96
N GLY A 209 9.00 17.39 7.19
CA GLY A 209 8.98 16.33 8.19
C GLY A 209 8.28 15.07 7.69
N PHE A 210 7.09 15.21 7.10
CA PHE A 210 6.33 14.08 6.57
C PHE A 210 7.08 13.35 5.44
N GLN A 211 7.56 14.06 4.41
CA GLN A 211 8.29 13.48 3.29
C GLN A 211 9.58 12.79 3.73
N THR A 212 10.31 13.39 4.68
CA THR A 212 11.53 12.81 5.25
C THR A 212 11.22 11.46 5.90
N ILE A 213 10.14 11.34 6.66
CA ILE A 213 9.73 10.07 7.29
C ILE A 213 9.40 9.01 6.22
N MET A 214 8.65 9.38 5.19
CA MET A 214 8.28 8.45 4.12
C MET A 214 9.51 7.88 3.40
N MET A 215 10.49 8.73 3.08
CA MET A 215 11.70 8.32 2.35
C MET A 215 12.69 7.57 3.24
N ARG A 216 12.89 8.06 4.47
CA ARG A 216 13.89 7.51 5.40
C ARG A 216 13.61 6.07 5.78
N THR A 217 12.34 5.67 5.95
CA THR A 217 12.01 4.26 6.23
C THR A 217 12.48 3.32 5.13
N GLY A 218 12.27 3.69 3.86
CA GLY A 218 12.73 2.89 2.72
C GLY A 218 14.25 2.80 2.65
N LEU A 219 14.94 3.94 2.81
CA LEU A 219 16.41 4.01 2.78
C LEU A 219 17.05 3.23 3.93
N ILE A 220 16.51 3.34 5.14
CA ILE A 220 17.01 2.60 6.32
C ILE A 220 16.84 1.09 6.09
N LYS A 221 15.66 0.64 5.64
CA LYS A 221 15.44 -0.78 5.35
C LYS A 221 16.40 -1.29 4.28
N HIS A 222 16.55 -0.54 3.20
CA HIS A 222 17.46 -0.89 2.11
C HIS A 222 18.90 -1.03 2.60
N SER A 223 19.39 -0.08 3.41
CA SER A 223 20.71 -0.16 4.04
C SER A 223 20.84 -1.38 4.94
N GLN A 224 19.86 -1.61 5.83
CA GLN A 224 19.86 -2.77 6.74
C GLN A 224 19.90 -4.10 5.98
N TYR A 225 19.15 -4.20 4.89
CA TYR A 225 19.13 -5.38 4.03
C TYR A 225 20.44 -5.57 3.30
N THR A 226 21.03 -4.50 2.76
CA THR A 226 22.32 -4.54 2.08
C THR A 226 23.44 -4.95 3.04
N ASP A 227 23.46 -4.37 4.24
CA ASP A 227 24.41 -4.73 5.30
C ASP A 227 24.24 -6.19 5.74
N PHE A 228 23.00 -6.65 5.87
CA PHE A 228 22.70 -8.05 6.16
C PHE A 228 23.20 -8.99 5.05
N LEU A 229 22.92 -8.69 3.78
CA LEU A 229 23.40 -9.49 2.66
C LEU A 229 24.93 -9.54 2.64
N ARG A 230 25.62 -8.43 2.93
CA ARG A 230 27.09 -8.39 3.03
C ARG A 230 27.61 -9.23 4.21
N SER A 231 26.86 -9.37 5.29
CA SER A 231 27.27 -10.22 6.41
C SER A 231 27.29 -11.72 6.07
N VAL A 232 26.57 -12.14 5.01
CA VAL A 232 26.50 -13.54 4.58
C VAL A 232 27.71 -13.87 3.68
N PRO A 233 28.56 -14.86 4.05
CA PRO A 233 29.77 -15.18 3.30
C PRO A 233 29.54 -15.49 1.81
N SER A 234 28.41 -16.11 1.47
CA SER A 234 28.04 -16.46 0.10
C SER A 234 27.71 -15.26 -0.80
N PHE A 235 27.40 -14.10 -0.21
CA PHE A 235 26.99 -12.89 -0.93
C PHE A 235 28.06 -11.78 -0.87
N GLN A 236 29.13 -11.94 -0.08
CA GLN A 236 30.22 -10.96 0.05
C GLN A 236 30.95 -10.64 -1.25
N SER A 237 31.01 -11.60 -2.18
CA SER A 237 31.69 -11.43 -3.48
C SER A 237 30.81 -10.77 -4.55
N LEU A 238 29.53 -10.49 -4.25
CA LEU A 238 28.62 -9.87 -5.21
C LEU A 238 28.90 -8.35 -5.33
N PRO A 239 28.80 -7.78 -6.55
CA PRO A 239 28.87 -6.34 -6.75
C PRO A 239 27.72 -5.58 -6.04
N GLU A 240 27.97 -4.33 -5.69
CA GLU A 240 27.00 -3.46 -5.00
C GLU A 240 25.66 -3.36 -5.73
N ASP A 241 25.69 -3.20 -7.06
CA ASP A 241 24.49 -3.09 -7.90
C ASP A 241 23.61 -4.35 -7.81
N VAL A 242 24.21 -5.52 -7.58
CA VAL A 242 23.48 -6.78 -7.44
C VAL A 242 22.92 -6.90 -6.03
N LEU A 243 23.68 -6.52 -5.01
CA LEU A 243 23.21 -6.50 -3.62
C LEU A 243 22.04 -5.54 -3.43
N SER A 244 22.10 -4.35 -4.04
CA SER A 244 21.03 -3.36 -4.00
C SER A 244 19.74 -3.89 -4.65
N LYS A 245 19.85 -4.51 -5.84
CA LYS A 245 18.71 -5.19 -6.49
C LYS A 245 18.13 -6.33 -5.66
N LEU A 246 18.99 -7.06 -4.94
CA LEU A 246 18.54 -8.12 -4.04
C LEU A 246 17.80 -7.52 -2.84
N ALA A 247 18.33 -6.46 -2.22
CA ALA A 247 17.68 -5.74 -1.13
C ALA A 247 16.30 -5.22 -1.53
N ASP A 248 16.13 -4.70 -2.75
CA ASP A 248 14.85 -4.22 -3.26
C ASP A 248 13.76 -5.29 -3.37
N VAL A 249 14.14 -6.56 -3.52
CA VAL A 249 13.19 -7.69 -3.67
C VAL A 249 13.05 -8.54 -2.40
N LEU A 250 13.70 -8.14 -1.30
CA LEU A 250 13.54 -8.81 -0.02
C LEU A 250 12.19 -8.47 0.60
N GLU A 251 11.44 -9.51 0.96
CA GLU A 251 10.19 -9.38 1.71
C GLU A 251 10.39 -9.89 3.15
N GLU A 252 9.92 -9.11 4.12
CA GLU A 252 9.83 -9.52 5.52
C GLU A 252 8.57 -10.37 5.76
N VAL A 253 8.76 -11.60 6.23
CA VAL A 253 7.64 -12.46 6.63
C VAL A 253 7.61 -12.62 8.15
N MET A 254 6.51 -12.16 8.75
CA MET A 254 6.27 -12.29 10.19
C MET A 254 5.65 -13.66 10.50
N ILE A 255 6.41 -14.54 11.13
CA ILE A 255 5.94 -15.88 11.51
C ILE A 255 5.58 -15.89 13.00
N SER A 256 4.35 -16.29 13.32
CA SER A 256 3.92 -16.48 14.71
C SER A 256 4.63 -17.70 15.33
N LYS A 257 4.98 -17.60 16.62
CA LYS A 257 5.81 -18.61 17.32
C LYS A 257 5.32 -20.05 17.18
N HIS A 258 4.01 -20.28 17.02
CA HIS A 258 3.44 -21.63 16.86
C HIS A 258 3.70 -22.26 15.49
N SER A 259 3.97 -21.47 14.44
CA SER A 259 4.22 -21.98 13.09
C SER A 259 5.71 -22.21 12.78
N LEU A 260 6.62 -21.74 13.63
CA LEU A 260 8.06 -22.00 13.50
C LEU A 260 8.41 -23.49 13.63
N THR A 261 7.70 -24.20 14.51
CA THR A 261 7.82 -25.66 14.67
C THR A 261 7.43 -26.40 13.40
N ASP A 262 6.36 -25.98 12.72
CA ASP A 262 5.90 -26.61 11.48
C ASP A 262 6.85 -26.38 10.30
N ILE A 263 7.43 -25.17 10.19
CA ILE A 263 8.38 -24.83 9.10
C ILE A 263 9.73 -25.52 9.32
N LEU A 264 10.19 -25.66 10.56
CA LEU A 264 11.42 -26.41 10.87
C LEU A 264 11.25 -27.92 10.63
N LEU A 265 10.04 -28.47 10.84
CA LEU A 265 9.74 -29.90 10.62
C LEU A 265 9.49 -30.25 9.15
N LYS A 266 9.01 -29.32 8.31
CA LYS A 266 8.77 -29.55 6.87
C LYS A 266 10.03 -29.52 6.00
N LYS A 267 11.22 -29.38 6.59
CA LYS A 267 12.54 -29.34 5.91
C LYS A 267 13.01 -30.68 5.30
N SER A 268 12.18 -31.73 5.31
CA SER A 268 12.53 -33.05 4.76
C SER A 268 11.88 -33.40 3.41
N SER A 269 11.10 -32.51 2.78
CA SER A 269 10.52 -32.79 1.47
C SER A 269 10.85 -31.70 0.44
N HIS A 270 11.09 -32.18 -0.78
CA HIS A 270 11.89 -31.54 -1.82
C HIS A 270 11.41 -30.14 -2.28
N SER A 271 12.41 -29.31 -2.62
CA SER A 271 12.38 -28.08 -3.43
C SER A 271 11.54 -26.90 -2.95
N LEU A 272 12.07 -26.04 -2.06
CA LEU A 272 11.54 -24.69 -1.79
C LEU A 272 12.66 -23.70 -1.29
N PRO A 273 12.41 -22.37 -1.31
CA PRO A 273 13.42 -21.29 -1.38
C PRO A 273 14.41 -21.22 -0.22
N SER A 274 15.61 -20.68 -0.50
CA SER A 274 16.64 -20.39 0.50
C SER A 274 16.17 -19.28 1.46
N ALA A 275 15.65 -19.66 2.61
CA ALA A 275 15.38 -18.74 3.70
C ALA A 275 16.64 -18.56 4.55
N VAL A 276 17.12 -17.32 4.69
CA VAL A 276 18.26 -16.97 5.55
C VAL A 276 17.73 -16.31 6.82
N LEU A 277 18.10 -16.88 7.96
CA LEU A 277 17.70 -16.40 9.29
C LEU A 277 18.52 -15.16 9.65
N SER A 278 17.84 -14.05 9.92
CA SER A 278 18.47 -12.89 10.56
C SER A 278 18.60 -13.12 12.06
N ASN A 279 19.79 -13.57 12.45
CA ASN A 279 20.49 -13.45 13.75
C ASN A 279 21.24 -14.75 14.04
N GLY A 280 22.55 -14.70 13.80
CA GLY A 280 23.44 -15.83 13.90
C GLY A 280 23.66 -16.31 15.33
N GLN A 281 23.30 -17.56 15.59
CA GLN A 281 24.18 -18.58 16.17
C GLN A 281 23.38 -19.88 16.28
N ARG A 282 23.93 -20.99 15.76
CA ARG A 282 23.56 -22.32 16.23
C ARG A 282 24.11 -22.46 17.65
N SER A 283 23.32 -21.99 18.61
CA SER A 283 23.36 -22.29 20.04
C SER A 283 22.20 -21.51 20.64
N VAL A 284 21.38 -22.18 21.44
CA VAL A 284 20.31 -21.57 22.23
C VAL A 284 20.92 -20.41 23.02
N LEU A 285 20.67 -19.16 22.61
CA LEU A 285 21.04 -17.98 23.39
C LEU A 285 19.90 -16.97 23.34
N ASP A 286 19.28 -16.82 24.51
CA ASP A 286 18.27 -15.81 24.86
C ASP A 286 18.73 -14.42 24.44
N ILE A 287 18.04 -13.82 23.47
CA ILE A 287 18.01 -12.37 23.31
C ILE A 287 16.56 -11.94 23.50
N LYS A 288 16.29 -11.44 24.72
CA LYS A 288 15.06 -10.75 25.09
C LYS A 288 14.95 -9.45 24.29
N TYR A 289 14.31 -9.51 23.14
CA TYR A 289 13.46 -8.41 22.66
C TYR A 289 12.08 -8.98 22.33
N HIS A 290 11.06 -8.26 22.79
CA HIS A 290 9.68 -8.67 22.75
C HIS A 290 9.19 -8.84 21.31
N HIS A 291 8.98 -10.10 20.92
CA HIS A 291 8.27 -10.59 19.72
C HIS A 291 8.97 -10.39 18.36
N PHE A 292 8.92 -11.46 17.54
CA PHE A 292 9.25 -11.59 16.10
C PHE A 292 10.63 -12.17 15.73
N ILE A 293 10.58 -13.26 14.96
CA ILE A 293 11.68 -13.85 14.18
C ILE A 293 11.39 -13.46 12.73
N ILE A 294 12.29 -12.72 12.10
CA ILE A 294 12.18 -12.31 10.69
C ILE A 294 12.91 -13.37 9.84
N LEU A 295 12.13 -14.16 9.08
CA LEU A 295 12.66 -15.05 8.04
C LEU A 295 12.63 -14.26 6.73
N PHE A 296 13.79 -14.00 6.12
CA PHE A 296 13.86 -13.50 4.76
C PHE A 296 13.74 -14.67 3.79
N CYS A 297 12.65 -14.72 3.04
CA CYS A 297 12.48 -15.69 1.96
C CYS A 297 12.99 -15.06 0.67
N VAL A 298 14.24 -15.33 0.30
CA VAL A 298 14.72 -14.93 -1.03
C VAL A 298 14.10 -15.87 -2.04
N LYS A 299 13.06 -15.43 -2.74
CA LYS A 299 12.49 -16.16 -3.88
C LYS A 299 13.39 -15.95 -5.11
N CYS A 300 14.65 -16.37 -5.01
CA CYS A 300 15.57 -16.41 -6.13
C CYS A 300 15.13 -17.53 -7.07
N SER A 301 14.32 -17.21 -8.09
CA SER A 301 14.24 -18.06 -9.29
C SER A 301 15.49 -17.78 -10.12
N PHE A 302 16.65 -18.23 -9.62
CA PHE A 302 17.91 -18.17 -10.36
C PHE A 302 17.91 -19.36 -11.33
N ASN A 303 17.60 -19.11 -12.60
CA ASN A 303 17.66 -20.09 -13.67
C ASN A 303 19.12 -20.16 -14.18
N PRO A 304 19.90 -21.22 -13.90
CA PRO A 304 21.29 -21.31 -14.32
C PRO A 304 21.34 -21.88 -15.74
N ARG A 305 20.88 -21.11 -16.73
CA ARG A 305 21.07 -21.44 -18.16
C ARG A 305 21.23 -20.18 -19.01
N ILE A 306 22.21 -19.35 -18.68
CA ILE A 306 22.82 -18.43 -19.65
C ILE A 306 24.32 -18.40 -19.37
N ASN A 307 25.00 -19.47 -19.77
CA ASN A 307 26.28 -19.44 -20.49
C ASN A 307 26.78 -20.88 -20.68
N SER A 308 27.24 -21.14 -21.91
CA SER A 308 27.57 -22.41 -22.56
C SER A 308 26.39 -23.29 -22.96
#